data_AF-A0A972R345-F1
#
_entry.id   AF-A0A972R345-F1
#
_cell.length_a   1.000
_cell.length_b   1.000
_cell.length_c   1.000
_cell.angle_alpha   90.00
_cell.angle_beta   90.00
_cell.angle_gamma   90.00
#
_symmetry.space_group_name_H-M   'P 1'
#
loop_
_entity.id
_entity.type
_entity.pdbx_description
1 polymer ?
#
loop_
_entity_poly.entity_id
_entity_poly.type
_entity_poly.pdbx_seq_one_letter_code
_entity_poly.pdbx_strand_id
1 'polypeptide(L)'
;TTVQNSPLWSHDLSTASYTLYSRSTMDASPGQPTGTTKLCLSCHDGTVAVENFAGNHNGSWYPTFGKIGTDLSKHHPIGFVYNSALAAADGELYDPSTTQSGLGGTIEEDLLDNGKMGCVSCHDVHISRNKNGCLGCHFVAPGVTTRTLSIWKDNTGSALCLTCHKK
;
A
#
# COMPACT_ATOMS: atom_id res chain seq x y z
N THR A 1 5.56 -3.18 18.73
CA THR A 1 6.56 -3.65 17.73
C THR A 1 6.83 -2.50 16.79
N THR A 2 8.06 -1.98 16.75
CA THR A 2 8.48 -0.82 15.94
C THR A 2 8.55 -1.17 14.46
N VAL A 3 8.18 -0.23 13.59
CA VAL A 3 8.43 -0.31 12.13
C VAL A 3 9.74 0.43 11.84
N GLN A 4 10.67 -0.21 11.14
CA GLN A 4 11.98 0.37 10.81
C GLN A 4 11.82 1.60 9.89
N ASN A 5 12.61 2.66 10.12
CA ASN A 5 12.57 3.93 9.38
C ASN A 5 11.20 4.64 9.38
N SER A 6 10.44 4.56 10.47
CA SER A 6 9.18 5.29 10.60
C SER A 6 9.37 6.64 11.31
N PRO A 7 9.37 7.79 10.60
CA PRO A 7 9.49 9.12 11.21
C PRO A 7 8.17 9.59 11.86
N LEU A 8 7.27 8.67 12.23
CA LEU A 8 5.90 8.96 12.71
C LEU A 8 5.83 9.66 14.07
N TRP A 9 6.90 10.33 14.52
CA TRP A 9 6.99 11.04 15.80
C TRP A 9 6.53 10.21 17.00
N SER A 10 6.79 8.90 16.96
CA SER A 10 6.32 7.94 17.95
C SER A 10 4.78 7.84 18.06
N HIS A 11 4.08 7.91 16.93
CA HIS A 11 2.66 7.55 16.86
C HIS A 11 2.48 6.07 17.19
N ASP A 12 1.45 5.77 17.98
CA ASP A 12 1.11 4.43 18.40
C ASP A 12 0.79 3.55 17.19
N LEU A 13 1.28 2.31 17.23
CA LEU A 13 1.00 1.35 16.18
C LEU A 13 -0.13 0.44 16.61
N SER A 14 -1.05 0.18 15.69
CA SER A 14 -2.11 -0.80 15.90
C SER A 14 -1.52 -2.15 16.28
N THR A 15 -2.10 -2.76 17.30
CA THR A 15 -1.85 -4.14 17.71
C THR A 15 -2.99 -5.07 17.27
N ALA A 16 -3.91 -4.56 16.44
CA ALA A 16 -5.03 -5.34 15.94
C ALA A 16 -4.56 -6.49 15.05
N SER A 17 -5.38 -7.54 15.03
CA SER A 17 -5.30 -8.59 14.01
C SER A 17 -6.33 -8.29 12.93
N TYR A 18 -5.95 -8.54 11.68
CA TYR A 18 -6.76 -8.22 10.51
C TYR A 18 -7.34 -9.48 9.89
N THR A 19 -8.59 -9.41 9.45
CA THR A 19 -9.21 -10.42 8.59
C THR A 19 -8.68 -10.22 7.19
N LEU A 20 -7.84 -11.15 6.71
CA LEU A 20 -7.19 -11.03 5.41
C LEU A 20 -8.09 -11.57 4.29
N TYR A 21 -7.82 -11.11 3.07
CA TYR A 21 -8.41 -11.70 1.88
C TYR A 21 -7.99 -13.18 1.78
N SER A 22 -8.95 -14.05 1.50
CA SER A 22 -8.70 -15.47 1.25
C SER A 22 -9.75 -16.02 0.29
N ARG A 23 -9.29 -16.74 -0.74
CA ARG A 23 -10.12 -17.46 -1.71
C ARG A 23 -9.40 -18.72 -2.16
N SER A 24 -10.16 -19.71 -2.62
CA SER A 24 -9.63 -20.99 -3.10
C SER A 24 -8.81 -20.90 -4.38
N THR A 25 -8.94 -19.81 -5.13
CA THR A 25 -8.24 -19.56 -6.40
C THR A 25 -7.00 -18.69 -6.23
N MET A 26 -6.53 -18.50 -4.99
CA MET A 26 -5.39 -17.63 -4.70
C MET A 26 -4.16 -18.49 -4.42
N ASP A 27 -3.07 -18.26 -5.16
CA ASP A 27 -1.79 -18.93 -4.95
C ASP A 27 -0.93 -18.25 -3.88
N ALA A 28 -1.16 -16.94 -3.66
CA ALA A 28 -0.50 -16.19 -2.61
C ALA A 28 -1.01 -16.59 -1.21
N SER A 29 -0.15 -16.44 -0.20
CA SER A 29 -0.52 -16.58 1.21
C SER A 29 -0.31 -15.27 1.97
N PRO A 30 -1.36 -14.44 2.13
CA PRO A 30 -1.30 -13.22 2.93
C PRO A 30 -0.92 -13.46 4.39
N GLY A 31 0.12 -12.76 4.84
CA GLY A 31 0.42 -12.59 6.26
C GLY A 31 -0.20 -11.31 6.83
N GLN A 32 -0.15 -11.16 8.15
CA GLN A 32 -0.58 -9.92 8.80
C GLN A 32 0.22 -8.72 8.28
N PRO A 33 -0.41 -7.53 8.12
CA PRO A 33 0.26 -6.31 7.70
C PRO A 33 1.52 -5.99 8.53
N THR A 34 2.61 -5.72 7.81
CA THR A 34 3.90 -5.28 8.38
C THR A 34 4.36 -4.01 7.68
N GLY A 35 5.50 -3.46 8.12
CA GLY A 35 6.15 -2.35 7.43
C GLY A 35 5.25 -1.12 7.32
N THR A 36 5.29 -0.48 6.15
CA THR A 36 4.56 0.75 5.83
C THR A 36 3.06 0.54 5.85
N THR A 37 2.57 -0.63 5.42
CA THR A 37 1.15 -0.98 5.48
C THR A 37 0.63 -0.90 6.92
N LYS A 38 1.43 -1.32 7.91
CA LYS A 38 1.06 -1.22 9.32
C LYS A 38 1.01 0.24 9.81
N LEU A 39 1.85 1.13 9.27
CA LEU A 39 1.80 2.57 9.55
C LEU A 39 0.53 3.21 8.98
N CYS A 40 0.12 2.83 7.77
CA CYS A 40 -1.14 3.29 7.22
C CYS A 40 -2.31 2.86 8.13
N LEU A 41 -2.32 1.57 8.50
CA LEU A 41 -3.39 1.02 9.30
C LEU A 41 -3.45 1.57 10.73
N SER A 42 -2.33 2.03 11.33
CA SER A 42 -2.40 2.69 12.64
C SER A 42 -3.24 3.97 12.66
N CYS A 43 -3.50 4.58 11.51
CA CYS A 43 -4.47 5.67 11.41
C CYS A 43 -5.81 5.16 10.84
N HIS A 44 -5.75 4.27 9.84
CA HIS A 44 -6.90 3.92 9.01
C HIS A 44 -7.74 2.73 9.51
N ASP A 45 -7.24 1.93 10.44
CA ASP A 45 -7.99 0.77 10.95
C ASP A 45 -8.98 1.15 12.06
N GLY A 46 -8.89 2.37 12.59
CA GLY A 46 -9.78 2.90 13.61
C GLY A 46 -9.58 2.28 15.01
N THR A 47 -8.41 1.70 15.28
CA THR A 47 -8.07 1.11 16.59
C THR A 47 -7.14 1.98 17.41
N VAL A 48 -6.41 2.90 16.76
CA VAL A 48 -5.55 3.90 17.39
C VAL A 48 -6.03 5.28 16.94
N ALA A 49 -6.20 6.18 17.90
CA ALA A 49 -6.56 7.57 17.60
C ALA A 49 -5.36 8.28 16.99
N VAL A 50 -5.59 9.17 16.02
CA VAL A 50 -4.49 9.83 15.29
C VAL A 50 -3.66 10.76 16.20
N GLU A 51 -4.24 11.18 17.32
CA GLU A 51 -3.57 12.03 18.31
C GLU A 51 -2.65 11.25 19.25
N ASN A 52 -2.63 9.91 19.13
CA ASN A 52 -1.81 9.05 19.97
C ASN A 52 -0.37 9.03 19.46
N PHE A 53 0.38 10.10 19.73
CA PHE A 53 1.80 10.21 19.41
C PHE A 53 2.56 10.94 20.53
N ALA A 54 3.89 10.79 20.53
CA ALA A 54 4.79 11.45 21.48
C ALA A 54 4.40 11.28 22.97
N GLY A 55 3.91 10.09 23.35
CA GLY A 55 3.53 9.75 24.72
C GLY A 55 2.09 10.13 25.10
N ASN A 56 1.32 10.71 24.18
CA ASN A 56 -0.13 10.77 24.32
C ASN A 56 -0.75 9.44 23.87
N HIS A 57 -1.63 8.87 24.69
CA HIS A 57 -2.33 7.61 24.41
C HIS A 57 -3.86 7.71 24.60
N ASN A 58 -4.35 8.92 24.95
CA ASN A 58 -5.75 9.16 25.32
C ASN A 58 -6.51 9.94 24.23
N GLY A 59 -6.06 9.86 22.98
CA GLY A 59 -6.73 10.44 21.83
C GLY A 59 -8.11 9.82 21.61
N SER A 60 -8.95 10.57 20.91
CA SER A 60 -10.33 10.15 20.60
C SER A 60 -10.72 10.47 19.16
N TRP A 61 -9.84 11.13 18.41
CA TRP A 61 -10.06 11.43 17.01
C TRP A 61 -9.64 10.26 16.13
N TYR A 62 -10.60 9.76 15.37
CA TYR A 62 -10.43 8.73 14.36
C TYR A 62 -10.88 9.28 13.00
N PRO A 63 -10.21 8.94 11.90
CA PRO A 63 -10.65 9.35 10.59
C PRO A 63 -12.02 8.75 10.29
N THR A 64 -12.93 9.58 9.77
CA THR A 64 -14.22 9.13 9.23
C THR A 64 -14.08 8.77 7.75
N PHE A 65 -13.32 9.57 7.01
CA PHE A 65 -12.94 9.30 5.63
C PHE A 65 -11.67 8.45 5.56
N GLY A 66 -11.64 7.45 4.69
CA GLY A 66 -10.50 6.52 4.57
C GLY A 66 -10.39 5.54 5.74
N LYS A 67 -11.42 5.39 6.57
CA LYS A 67 -11.46 4.33 7.59
C LYS A 67 -11.64 2.98 6.91
N ILE A 68 -10.58 2.18 6.93
CA ILE A 68 -10.52 0.83 6.35
C ILE A 68 -11.08 -0.20 7.35
N GLY A 69 -10.76 -0.02 8.64
CA GLY A 69 -11.09 -1.01 9.66
C GLY A 69 -10.12 -2.20 9.69
N THR A 70 -10.46 -3.21 10.48
CA THR A 70 -9.67 -4.43 10.63
C THR A 70 -10.08 -5.55 9.68
N ASP A 71 -11.16 -5.37 8.91
CA ASP A 71 -11.60 -6.31 7.89
C ASP A 71 -11.02 -5.95 6.51
N LEU A 72 -9.91 -6.61 6.15
CA LEU A 72 -9.23 -6.45 4.87
C LEU A 72 -9.74 -7.45 3.81
N SER A 73 -10.72 -8.31 4.13
CA SER A 73 -11.18 -9.38 3.24
C SER A 73 -11.85 -8.90 1.95
N LYS A 74 -12.28 -7.63 1.91
CA LYS A 74 -12.93 -6.99 0.77
C LYS A 74 -11.98 -6.11 -0.05
N HIS A 75 -10.72 -6.02 0.35
CA HIS A 75 -9.69 -5.23 -0.32
C HIS A 75 -8.84 -6.12 -1.23
N HIS A 76 -8.01 -5.49 -2.07
CA HIS A 76 -6.99 -6.23 -2.80
C HIS A 76 -6.08 -6.96 -1.80
N PRO A 77 -5.71 -8.23 -2.06
CA PRO A 77 -4.80 -8.95 -1.18
C PRO A 77 -3.52 -8.13 -0.92
N ILE A 78 -3.12 -8.06 0.35
CA ILE A 78 -1.89 -7.42 0.83
C ILE A 78 -1.26 -8.29 1.91
N GLY A 79 0.02 -8.08 2.21
CA GLY A 79 0.77 -8.80 3.23
C GLY A 79 1.40 -10.12 2.78
N PHE A 80 1.31 -10.46 1.49
CA PHE A 80 1.98 -11.61 0.88
C PHE A 80 3.27 -11.19 0.15
N VAL A 81 4.21 -12.12 0.00
CA VAL A 81 5.43 -11.93 -0.80
C VAL A 81 5.09 -12.02 -2.28
N TYR A 82 5.44 -11.01 -3.05
CA TYR A 82 5.30 -11.02 -4.50
C TYR A 82 6.68 -11.10 -5.15
N ASN A 83 7.03 -12.28 -5.66
CA ASN A 83 8.32 -12.56 -6.28
C ASN A 83 8.15 -13.39 -7.56
N SER A 84 9.24 -13.66 -8.26
CA SER A 84 9.24 -14.45 -9.50
C SER A 84 8.65 -15.85 -9.33
N ALA A 85 8.83 -16.47 -8.15
CA ALA A 85 8.29 -17.81 -7.88
C ALA A 85 6.76 -17.79 -7.80
N LEU A 86 6.17 -16.81 -7.10
CA LEU A 86 4.72 -16.63 -7.07
C LEU A 86 4.20 -16.32 -8.48
N ALA A 87 4.88 -15.43 -9.22
CA ALA A 87 4.46 -15.06 -10.56
C ALA A 87 4.45 -16.26 -11.53
N ALA A 88 5.43 -17.15 -11.41
CA ALA A 88 5.51 -18.38 -12.19
C ALA A 88 4.45 -19.41 -11.79
N ALA A 89 4.11 -19.50 -10.49
CA ALA A 89 3.09 -20.42 -9.99
C ALA A 89 1.66 -19.99 -10.41
N ASP A 90 1.36 -18.70 -10.29
CA ASP A 90 0.05 -18.13 -10.66
C ASP A 90 -0.15 -18.07 -12.19
N GLY A 91 0.91 -17.76 -12.93
CA GLY A 91 0.89 -17.72 -14.40
C GLY A 91 0.22 -16.49 -15.02
N GLU A 92 -0.67 -15.80 -14.29
CA GLU A 92 -1.33 -14.55 -14.71
C GLU A 92 -0.68 -13.30 -14.11
N LEU A 93 0.44 -13.44 -13.39
CA LEU A 93 1.19 -12.33 -12.80
C LEU A 93 2.48 -12.03 -13.58
N TYR A 94 2.81 -10.76 -13.72
CA TYR A 94 4.13 -10.30 -14.20
C TYR A 94 5.24 -10.68 -13.21
N ASP A 95 6.44 -10.96 -13.72
CA ASP A 95 7.59 -11.18 -12.84
C ASP A 95 8.03 -9.82 -12.27
N PRO A 96 7.95 -9.62 -10.95
CA PRO A 96 8.16 -8.29 -10.38
C PRO A 96 9.62 -7.84 -10.45
N SER A 97 10.57 -8.75 -10.58
CA SER A 97 12.01 -8.45 -10.64
C SER A 97 12.49 -7.95 -12.01
N THR A 98 11.68 -8.15 -13.06
CA THR A 98 12.05 -7.81 -14.44
C THR A 98 11.04 -6.92 -15.14
N THR A 99 9.78 -6.92 -14.69
CA THR A 99 8.73 -6.11 -15.32
C THR A 99 8.79 -4.69 -14.79
N GLN A 100 8.85 -3.73 -15.71
CA GLN A 100 8.86 -2.30 -15.39
C GLN A 100 7.52 -1.89 -14.78
N SER A 101 7.57 -1.19 -13.64
CA SER A 101 6.39 -0.65 -12.97
C SER A 101 5.80 0.53 -13.77
N GLY A 102 6.58 1.17 -14.64
CA GLY A 102 6.24 2.44 -15.28
C GLY A 102 6.48 3.69 -14.41
N LEU A 103 7.15 3.54 -13.27
CA LEU A 103 7.58 4.63 -12.39
C LEU A 103 9.11 4.88 -12.42
N GLY A 104 9.84 4.17 -13.27
CA GLY A 104 11.28 4.33 -13.46
C GLY A 104 12.09 3.12 -13.02
N GLY A 105 11.51 2.23 -12.23
CA GLY A 105 12.05 0.93 -11.86
C GLY A 105 11.11 -0.23 -12.17
N THR A 106 11.46 -1.38 -11.61
CA THR A 106 10.66 -2.61 -11.66
C THR A 106 9.50 -2.57 -10.67
N ILE A 107 8.54 -3.50 -10.81
CA ILE A 107 7.46 -3.67 -9.84
C ILE A 107 8.03 -3.92 -8.43
N GLU A 108 9.09 -4.72 -8.33
CA GLU A 108 9.74 -5.02 -7.05
C GLU A 108 10.34 -3.77 -6.39
N GLU A 109 11.05 -2.95 -7.17
CA GLU A 109 11.72 -1.74 -6.67
C GLU A 109 10.72 -0.64 -6.27
N ASP A 110 9.69 -0.42 -7.10
CA ASP A 110 8.83 0.75 -6.94
C ASP A 110 7.57 0.46 -6.11
N LEU A 111 7.03 -0.76 -6.17
CA LEU A 111 5.70 -1.07 -5.66
C LEU A 111 5.71 -2.03 -4.48
N LEU A 112 6.82 -2.69 -4.13
CA LEU A 112 6.84 -3.66 -3.03
C LEU A 112 7.57 -3.13 -1.79
N ASP A 113 6.95 -3.29 -0.62
CA ASP A 113 7.59 -2.98 0.65
C ASP A 113 8.30 -4.23 1.16
N ASN A 114 9.63 -4.26 1.04
CA ASN A 114 10.47 -5.43 1.38
C ASN A 114 9.97 -6.72 0.68
N GLY A 115 9.69 -6.62 -0.63
CA GLY A 115 9.21 -7.73 -1.46
C GLY A 115 7.76 -8.15 -1.19
N LYS A 116 7.00 -7.39 -0.40
CA LYS A 116 5.58 -7.68 -0.11
C LYS A 116 4.64 -6.67 -0.76
N MET A 117 3.51 -7.19 -1.21
CA MET A 117 2.37 -6.38 -1.64
C MET A 117 1.76 -5.68 -0.42
N GLY A 118 1.54 -4.37 -0.52
CA GLY A 118 1.07 -3.54 0.59
C GLY A 118 0.25 -2.34 0.13
N CYS A 119 -0.14 -1.47 1.07
CA CYS A 119 -0.88 -0.25 0.72
C CYS A 119 -0.10 0.62 -0.28
N VAL A 120 1.22 0.72 -0.08
CA VAL A 120 2.11 1.54 -0.93
C VAL A 120 2.35 0.96 -2.32
N SER A 121 1.91 -0.27 -2.60
CA SER A 121 1.96 -0.82 -3.95
C SER A 121 1.01 -0.13 -4.91
N CYS A 122 -0.03 0.50 -4.38
CA CYS A 122 -1.01 1.25 -5.15
C CYS A 122 -1.04 2.73 -4.75
N HIS A 123 -0.79 3.02 -3.46
CA HIS A 123 -0.98 4.34 -2.89
C HIS A 123 0.33 5.09 -2.63
N ASP A 124 0.34 6.37 -2.96
CA ASP A 124 1.36 7.32 -2.52
C ASP A 124 0.70 8.53 -1.87
N VAL A 125 0.98 8.73 -0.59
CA VAL A 125 0.47 9.85 0.21
C VAL A 125 1.05 11.19 -0.23
N HIS A 126 2.13 11.18 -1.01
CA HIS A 126 2.76 12.39 -1.55
C HIS A 126 2.17 12.81 -2.90
N ILE A 127 1.28 12.01 -3.50
CA ILE A 127 0.58 12.35 -4.75
C ILE A 127 -0.77 13.01 -4.41
N SER A 128 -0.92 14.28 -4.83
CA SER A 128 -2.16 15.07 -4.69
C SER A 128 -2.90 15.28 -6.02
N ARG A 129 -4.17 15.69 -5.96
CA ARG A 129 -5.09 15.80 -7.11
C ARG A 129 -4.65 16.91 -8.09
N ASN A 130 -4.07 16.50 -9.21
CA ASN A 130 -3.76 17.19 -10.47
C ASN A 130 -4.07 18.72 -10.56
N LYS A 131 -3.02 19.55 -10.49
CA LYS A 131 -2.70 20.69 -11.39
C LYS A 131 -1.35 21.30 -10.95
N ASN A 132 -0.31 21.01 -11.70
CA ASN A 132 1.10 21.31 -11.44
C ASN A 132 1.45 22.66 -10.77
N GLY A 133 2.29 22.59 -9.72
CA GLY A 133 3.32 23.59 -9.36
C GLY A 133 3.46 23.85 -7.84
N CYS A 134 4.63 23.89 -7.20
CA CYS A 134 6.03 23.97 -7.66
C CYS A 134 6.94 22.82 -7.13
N LEU A 135 6.36 21.80 -6.52
CA LEU A 135 7.02 20.80 -5.70
C LEU A 135 6.19 19.51 -5.81
N GLY A 136 6.21 18.85 -6.97
CA GLY A 136 5.62 17.50 -7.14
C GLY A 136 6.51 16.45 -6.46
N CYS A 137 6.79 16.66 -5.18
CA CYS A 137 8.13 16.69 -4.56
C CYS A 137 9.04 15.46 -4.82
N HIS A 138 10.01 15.67 -5.71
CA HIS A 138 11.26 14.91 -5.89
C HIS A 138 11.24 13.48 -6.47
N PHE A 139 10.14 12.70 -6.43
CA PHE A 139 10.20 11.28 -6.86
C PHE A 139 9.04 10.74 -7.70
N VAL A 140 8.05 11.57 -8.07
CA VAL A 140 7.00 11.06 -8.96
C VAL A 140 7.56 10.98 -10.38
N ALA A 141 7.49 9.80 -11.00
CA ALA A 141 7.99 9.58 -12.35
C ALA A 141 7.43 10.63 -13.33
N PRO A 142 8.27 11.20 -14.22
CA PRO A 142 7.83 12.20 -15.18
C PRO A 142 6.60 11.74 -15.97
N GLY A 143 5.53 12.53 -15.97
CA GLY A 143 4.33 12.28 -16.77
C GLY A 143 3.18 11.53 -16.06
N VAL A 144 3.33 11.21 -14.76
CA VAL A 144 2.24 10.60 -13.99
C VAL A 144 1.22 11.67 -13.56
N THR A 145 -0.02 11.53 -14.03
CA THR A 145 -1.17 12.31 -13.54
C THR A 145 -2.27 11.34 -13.10
N THR A 146 -2.78 11.52 -11.87
CA THR A 146 -3.85 10.67 -11.34
C THR A 146 -5.13 11.46 -11.12
N ARG A 147 -6.28 10.89 -11.51
CA ARG A 147 -7.60 11.52 -11.31
C ARG A 147 -8.21 11.15 -9.95
N THR A 148 -7.69 10.07 -9.37
CA THR A 148 -8.04 9.51 -8.06
C THR A 148 -6.96 9.87 -7.05
N LEU A 149 -7.36 10.18 -5.82
CA LEU A 149 -6.45 10.62 -4.77
C LEU A 149 -5.42 9.53 -4.43
N SER A 150 -4.15 9.95 -4.36
CA SER A 150 -3.08 9.19 -3.72
C SER A 150 -2.88 7.78 -4.30
N ILE A 151 -3.00 7.61 -5.62
CA ILE A 151 -2.58 6.38 -6.32
C ILE A 151 -1.42 6.67 -7.27
N TRP A 152 -0.57 5.67 -7.51
CA TRP A 152 0.57 5.79 -8.44
C TRP A 152 0.14 5.96 -9.90
N LYS A 153 -0.95 5.30 -10.30
CA LYS A 153 -1.45 5.31 -11.67
C LYS A 153 -2.95 5.46 -11.70
N ASP A 154 -3.43 6.30 -12.61
CA ASP A 154 -4.86 6.37 -12.88
C ASP A 154 -5.39 5.01 -13.34
N ASN A 155 -6.50 4.53 -12.75
CA ASN A 155 -7.03 3.21 -13.08
C ASN A 155 -7.97 3.21 -14.31
N THR A 156 -7.94 4.27 -15.15
CA THR A 156 -8.65 4.25 -16.43
C THR A 156 -8.17 3.07 -17.26
N GLY A 157 -9.11 2.28 -17.79
CA GLY A 157 -8.79 1.09 -18.59
C GLY A 157 -8.06 -0.01 -17.80
N SER A 158 -8.19 -0.04 -16.47
CA SER A 158 -7.50 -1.00 -15.59
C SER A 158 -5.98 -0.86 -15.58
N ALA A 159 -5.44 0.31 -15.94
CA ALA A 159 -3.98 0.51 -16.07
C ALA A 159 -3.21 0.22 -14.77
N LEU A 160 -3.83 0.42 -13.60
CA LEU A 160 -3.22 0.02 -12.33
C LEU A 160 -3.16 -1.51 -12.21
N CYS A 161 -4.27 -2.20 -12.46
CA CYS A 161 -4.37 -3.66 -12.38
C CYS A 161 -3.39 -4.35 -13.35
N LEU A 162 -3.34 -3.85 -14.59
CA LEU A 162 -2.49 -4.37 -15.66
C LEU A 162 -1.00 -4.09 -15.47
N THR A 163 -0.63 -3.34 -14.41
CA THR A 163 0.77 -3.23 -14.00
C THR A 163 1.27 -4.57 -13.44
N CYS A 164 0.41 -5.34 -12.78
CA CYS A 164 0.78 -6.61 -12.15
C CYS A 164 0.17 -7.84 -12.84
N HIS A 165 -1.02 -7.69 -13.43
CA HIS A 165 -1.76 -8.81 -14.02
C HIS A 165 -1.63 -8.87 -15.55
N LYS A 166 -1.32 -10.07 -16.06
CA LYS A 166 -1.35 -10.47 -17.47
C LYS A 166 -2.76 -10.93 -17.84
N LYS A 167 -3.65 -9.99 -18.18
CA LYS A 167 -5.02 -10.26 -18.62
C LYS A 167 -5.19 -10.05 -20.12
#